data_AF-A0AAX1Q6T5-F1
#
_entry.id   AF-A0AAX1Q6T5-F1
#
_cell.length_a   1.000
_cell.length_b   1.000
_cell.length_c   1.000
_cell.angle_alpha   90.00
_cell.angle_beta   90.00
_cell.angle_gamma   90.00
#
_symmetry.space_group_name_H-M   'P 1'
#
loop_
_entity.id
_entity.type
_entity.pdbx_description
1 polymer ?
#
loop_
_entity_poly.entity_id
_entity_poly.type
_entity_poly.pdbx_seq_one_letter_code
_entity_poly.pdbx_strand_id
1 'polypeptide(L)' 'MCPLCNGFKECDYICSTCGHLLKDMGRTTDYLDEYSAYVDFDDTKNVDGKVSHACCHLLYCENCNHEQKVYL' A
#
# COMPACT_ATOMS: atom_id res chain seq x y z
N MET A 1 5.27 -11.20 6.50
CA MET A 1 6.27 -10.92 5.44
C MET A 1 5.48 -10.65 4.16
N CYS A 2 5.59 -9.45 3.57
CA CYS A 2 4.74 -9.06 2.43
C CYS A 2 5.15 -9.81 1.15
N PRO A 3 4.24 -10.52 0.47
CA PRO A 3 4.57 -11.27 -0.73
C PRO A 3 4.88 -10.37 -1.95
N LEU A 4 4.34 -9.14 -2.00
CA LEU A 4 4.71 -8.17 -3.05
C LEU A 4 6.14 -7.65 -2.84
N CYS A 5 6.47 -7.13 -1.65
CA CYS A 5 7.82 -6.62 -1.38
C CYS A 5 8.92 -7.67 -1.56
N ASN A 6 8.62 -8.93 -1.25
CA ASN A 6 9.59 -10.01 -1.31
C ASN A 6 9.54 -10.79 -2.64
N GLY A 7 8.80 -10.31 -3.63
CA GLY A 7 8.73 -10.92 -4.97
C GLY A 7 8.10 -12.33 -4.99
N PHE A 8 7.38 -12.71 -3.94
CA PHE A 8 6.65 -13.99 -3.88
C PHE A 8 5.31 -13.94 -4.63
N LYS A 9 4.81 -12.74 -4.93
CA LYS A 9 3.57 -12.52 -5.67
C LYS A 9 3.75 -11.37 -6.66
N GLU A 10 3.32 -11.57 -7.89
CA GLU A 10 3.24 -10.52 -8.91
C GLU A 10 2.02 -9.62 -8.62
N CYS A 11 2.11 -8.35 -9.00
CA CYS A 11 1.05 -7.38 -8.75
C CYS A 11 -0.09 -7.53 -9.78
N ASP A 12 -0.90 -8.59 -9.64
CA ASP A 12 -2.00 -8.90 -10.55
C ASP A 12 -3.35 -8.26 -10.17
N TYR A 13 -3.32 -7.12 -9.49
CA TYR A 13 -4.56 -6.46 -9.06
C TYR A 13 -5.23 -5.75 -10.24
N ILE A 14 -6.56 -5.84 -10.30
CA ILE A 14 -7.36 -5.22 -11.34
C ILE A 14 -8.05 -3.98 -10.80
N CYS A 15 -8.01 -2.90 -11.59
CA CYS A 15 -8.67 -1.64 -11.27
C CYS A 15 -10.19 -1.86 -11.21
N SER A 16 -10.79 -1.55 -10.06
CA SER A 16 -12.25 -1.60 -9.86
C SER A 16 -13.02 -0.63 -10.75
N THR A 17 -12.36 0.42 -11.26
CA THR A 17 -12.99 1.48 -12.06
C THR A 17 -13.00 1.18 -13.56
N CYS A 18 -11.94 0.59 -14.10
CA CYS A 18 -11.80 0.40 -15.56
C CYS A 18 -11.38 -1.01 -15.98
N GLY A 19 -11.14 -1.93 -15.03
CA GLY A 19 -10.76 -3.32 -15.32
C GLY A 19 -9.32 -3.50 -15.84
N HIS A 20 -8.50 -2.45 -15.84
CA HIS A 20 -7.10 -2.55 -16.26
C HIS A 20 -6.21 -3.05 -15.12
N LEU A 21 -5.06 -3.66 -15.47
CA LEU A 21 -4.06 -4.05 -14.49
C LEU A 21 -3.55 -2.82 -13.73
N LEU A 22 -3.49 -2.94 -12.41
CA LEU A 22 -2.93 -1.94 -11.52
C LEU A 22 -1.42 -2.16 -11.39
N LYS A 23 -0.70 -1.04 -11.32
CA LYS A 23 0.74 -1.02 -11.11
C LYS A 23 1.04 -0.87 -9.62
N ASP A 24 1.89 -1.74 -9.09
CA ASP A 24 2.43 -1.55 -7.74
C ASP A 24 3.35 -0.33 -7.75
N MET A 25 2.96 0.71 -7.04
CA MET A 25 3.82 1.85 -6.74
C MET A 25 4.66 1.59 -5.49
N GLY A 26 4.51 0.45 -4.84
CA GLY A 26 5.25 0.06 -3.66
C GLY A 26 4.57 0.51 -2.37
N ARG A 27 5.34 0.53 -1.28
CA ARG A 27 4.80 0.81 0.06
C ARG A 27 4.48 2.29 0.18
N THR A 28 3.29 2.61 0.68
CA THR A 28 2.92 4.02 0.95
C THR A 28 3.87 4.70 1.94
N THR A 29 4.50 3.93 2.84
CA THR A 29 5.49 4.45 3.79
C THR A 29 6.77 4.94 3.12
N ASP A 30 7.13 4.39 1.97
CA ASP A 30 8.31 4.81 1.19
C ASP A 30 8.15 6.27 0.70
N TYR A 31 6.92 6.64 0.35
CA TYR A 31 6.54 8.00 -0.03
C TYR A 31 6.33 8.96 1.15
N LEU A 32 6.26 8.45 2.40
CA LEU A 32 6.13 9.25 3.61
C LEU A 32 7.48 9.50 4.31
N ASP A 33 8.56 8.88 3.86
CA ASP A 33 9.84 8.86 4.59
C ASP A 33 10.59 10.21 4.52
N GLU A 34 10.38 11.03 3.48
CA GLU A 34 11.08 12.31 3.32
C GLU A 34 10.52 13.49 4.16
N TYR A 35 9.52 13.26 5.03
CA TYR A 35 9.09 14.24 6.04
C TYR A 35 9.06 13.69 7.48
N SER A 36 9.89 12.70 7.80
CA SER A 36 9.99 12.14 9.15
C SER A 36 11.14 12.70 9.98
N ALA A 37 11.38 14.02 9.92
CA ALA A 37 12.22 14.66 10.94
C ALA A 37 11.50 14.78 12.30
N TYR A 38 10.17 14.70 12.33
CA TYR A 38 9.37 14.69 13.56
C TYR A 38 8.02 14.01 13.33
N VAL A 39 7.99 12.68 13.32
CA VAL A 39 6.76 11.98 13.70
C VAL A 39 7.18 10.87 14.64
N ASP A 40 7.15 11.22 15.93
CA ASP A 40 7.10 10.25 17.01
C ASP A 40 6.00 9.23 16.67
N PHE A 41 6.32 7.95 16.82
CA PHE A 41 5.40 6.84 16.63
C PHE A 41 4.23 6.98 17.59
N ASP A 42 3.21 7.75 17.23
CA ASP A 42 1.94 7.80 17.95
C ASP A 42 0.79 7.58 16.97
N ASP A 43 0.32 6.33 17.03
CA ASP A 43 -1.09 6.03 17.16
C ASP A 43 -2.07 6.96 16.43
N THR A 44 -2.55 6.49 15.28
CA THR A 44 -3.92 6.81 14.92
C THR A 44 -4.67 5.54 14.51
N LYS A 45 -5.23 4.92 15.56
CA LYS A 45 -6.49 4.14 15.61
C LYS A 45 -6.34 2.66 15.22
N ASN A 46 -6.12 1.74 16.18
CA ASN A 46 -7.06 1.28 17.22
C ASN A 46 -8.48 0.97 16.70
N VAL A 47 -8.64 -0.20 16.07
CA VAL A 47 -9.81 -1.06 16.23
C VAL A 47 -9.28 -2.49 16.36
N ASP A 48 -9.40 -3.08 17.55
CA ASP A 48 -9.23 -4.53 17.82
C ASP A 48 -7.81 -5.10 18.03
N GLY A 49 -6.89 -4.42 18.72
CA GLY A 49 -5.78 -5.05 19.46
C GLY A 49 -4.79 -5.95 18.70
N LYS A 50 -4.93 -6.11 17.39
CA LYS A 50 -4.03 -6.81 16.50
C LYS A 50 -3.24 -5.76 15.75
N VAL A 51 -2.01 -5.56 16.16
CA VAL A 51 -0.97 -4.92 15.35
C VAL A 51 -0.82 -5.79 14.10
N SER A 52 -1.65 -5.52 13.12
CA SER A 52 -1.61 -6.20 11.85
C SER A 52 -0.37 -5.61 11.19
N HIS A 53 0.73 -6.37 11.13
CA HIS A 53 1.92 -6.06 10.35
C HIS A 53 1.61 -6.08 8.83
N ALA A 54 0.47 -5.49 8.46
CA ALA A 54 -0.05 -5.47 7.12
C ALA A 54 0.70 -4.39 6.35
N CYS A 55 1.41 -4.80 5.32
CA CYS A 55 2.13 -3.94 4.42
C CYS A 55 1.13 -3.19 3.53
N CYS A 56 1.10 -1.87 3.62
CA CYS A 56 0.22 -1.03 2.81
C CYS A 56 0.90 -0.69 1.49
N HIS A 57 0.41 -1.26 0.40
CA HIS A 57 0.84 -0.98 -0.97
C HIS A 57 -0.10 0.01 -1.66
N LEU A 58 0.48 0.99 -2.34
CA LEU A 58 -0.25 1.88 -3.24
C LEU A 58 -0.25 1.28 -4.64
N LEU A 59 -1.44 1.04 -5.16
CA LEU A 59 -1.64 0.56 -6.51
C LEU A 59 -2.22 1.69 -7.35
N TYR A 60 -1.66 1.90 -8.54
CA TYR A 60 -2.07 2.97 -9.43
C TYR A 60 -2.48 2.43 -10.80
N CYS A 61 -3.61 2.93 -11.29
CA CYS A 61 -4.10 2.62 -12.62
C CYS A 61 -3.61 3.66 -13.63
N GLU A 62 -2.69 3.27 -14.51
CA GLU A 62 -2.18 4.15 -15.59
C GLU A 62 -3.25 4.45 -16.66
N ASN A 63 -4.37 3.71 -16.69
CA ASN A 63 -5.43 3.91 -17.67
C ASN A 63 -6.48 4.95 -17.25
N CYS A 64 -6.91 4.93 -15.99
CA CYS A 64 -7.96 5.83 -15.48
C CYS A 64 -7.49 6.78 -14.37
N ASN A 65 -6.19 6.74 -14.02
CA ASN A 65 -5.58 7.52 -12.96
C ASN A 65 -6.18 7.22 -11.57
N HIS A 66 -6.76 6.05 -11.37
CA HIS A 66 -7.33 5.63 -10.09
C HIS A 66 -6.28 5.01 -9.18
N GLU A 67 -6.29 5.42 -7.91
CA GLU A 67 -5.42 4.93 -6.86
C GLU A 67 -6.17 4.00 -5.90
N GLN A 68 -5.56 2.88 -5.55
CA GLN A 68 -6.12 1.90 -4.63
C GLN A 68 -5.07 1.46 -3.61
N LYS A 69 -5.44 1.42 -2.32
CA LYS A 69 -4.57 0.93 -1.26
C LYS A 69 -4.92 -0.51 -0.92
N VAL A 70 -3.91 -1.37 -0.83
CA VAL A 70 -4.06 -2.78 -0.47
C VAL A 70 -3.19 -3.09 0.73
N TYR A 71 -3.77 -3.74 1.74
CA TYR A 71 -3.10 -4.15 2.97
C TYR A 71 -2.78 -5.65 2.89
N LEU A 72 -1.51 -6.02 3.05
CA LEU A 72 -0.97 -7.39 2.85
C LEU A 72 -0.25 -7.97 4.05
#